data_AF-R4KKE1-F1
#
_entry.id   AF-R4KKE1-F1
#
_cell.length_a   1.000
_cell.length_b   1.000
_cell.length_c   1.000
_cell.angle_alpha   90.00
_cell.angle_beta   90.00
_cell.angle_gamma   90.00
#
_symmetry.space_group_name_H-M   'P 1'
#
loop_
_entity.id
_entity.type
_entity.pdbx_description
1 polymer ?
#
loop_
_entity_poly.entity_id
_entity_poly.type
_entity_poly.pdbx_seq_one_letter_code
_entity_poly.pdbx_strand_id
1 'polypeptide(L)' 'MKIAVGNSRMEKRWKNQDISREDFKNTIRTTKRTTETVLEYRKMNKAQQDTIKDVGGFVGGALREGKRRNGYVLWWNI' A
#
# COMPACT_ATOMS: atom_id res chain seq x y z
N MET A 1 2.71 10.26 12.89
CA MET A 1 2.69 10.69 11.48
C MET A 1 1.40 10.20 10.83
N LYS A 2 0.91 10.88 9.78
CA LYS A 2 -0.27 10.42 9.03
C LYS A 2 0.12 9.56 7.84
N ILE A 3 -0.60 8.46 7.67
CA ILE A 3 -0.59 7.65 6.45
C ILE A 3 -2.03 7.32 6.05
N ALA A 4 -2.21 6.97 4.78
CA ALA A 4 -3.43 6.32 4.31
C ALA A 4 -3.09 4.90 3.86
N VAL A 5 -3.83 3.90 4.33
CA VAL A 5 -3.61 2.48 3.99
C VAL A 5 -4.70 1.94 3.08
N GLY A 6 -4.34 1.01 2.21
CA GLY A 6 -5.26 0.32 1.31
C GLY A 6 -4.85 -1.14 1.13
N ASN A 7 -5.83 -2.01 0.92
CA ASN A 7 -5.59 -3.46 0.77
C ASN A 7 -5.26 -3.84 -0.67
N SER A 8 -5.47 -2.92 -1.63
CA SER A 8 -5.18 -3.12 -3.04
C SER A 8 -4.76 -1.81 -3.70
N ARG A 9 -3.95 -1.88 -4.75
CA ARG A 9 -3.64 -0.75 -5.63
C ARG A 9 -4.90 -0.16 -6.29
N MET A 10 -5.96 -0.97 -6.41
CA MET A 10 -7.26 -0.63 -7.00
C MET A 10 -8.28 -0.12 -5.97
N GLU A 11 -7.92 -0.08 -4.69
CA GLU A 11 -8.77 0.42 -3.60
C GLU A 11 -9.26 1.86 -3.91
N LYS A 12 -10.59 2.05 -3.92
CA LYS A 12 -11.21 3.34 -4.18
C LYS A 12 -11.20 4.25 -2.95
N ARG A 13 -11.20 3.67 -1.75
CA ARG A 13 -11.22 4.37 -0.46
C ARG A 13 -10.12 3.83 0.45
N TRP A 14 -9.11 4.66 0.65
CA TRP A 14 -7.98 4.43 1.54
C TRP A 14 -8.33 4.94 2.93
N LYS A 15 -7.88 4.22 3.97
CA LYS A 15 -8.14 4.55 5.36
C LYS A 15 -7.02 5.43 5.91
N ASN A 16 -7.35 6.67 6.25
CA ASN A 16 -6.42 7.56 6.95
C ASN A 16 -6.23 7.08 8.40
N GLN A 17 -4.99 7.07 8.88
CA GLN A 17 -4.67 6.77 10.27
C GLN A 17 -3.40 7.49 10.72
N ASP A 18 -3.28 7.70 12.02
CA ASP A 18 -2.03 8.07 12.65
C ASP A 18 -1.23 6.81 13.00
N ILE A 19 0.08 6.87 12.78
CA ILE A 19 1.04 5.80 13.11
C ILE A 19 2.30 6.41 13.74
N SER A 20 2.94 5.69 14.67
CA SER A 20 4.25 6.10 15.19
C SER A 20 5.34 5.88 14.14
N ARG A 21 6.48 6.58 14.26
CA ARG A 21 7.62 6.34 13.37
C ARG A 21 8.17 4.92 13.53
N GLU A 22 8.13 4.39 14.75
CA GLU A 22 8.67 3.07 15.06
C GLU A 22 7.78 1.96 14.48
N ASP A 23 6.46 2.06 14.67
CA ASP A 23 5.51 1.11 14.08
C ASP A 23 5.55 1.15 12.56
N PHE A 24 5.70 2.33 11.97
CA PHE A 24 5.88 2.48 10.53
C PHE A 24 7.14 1.75 10.04
N LYS A 25 8.29 1.96 10.69
CA LYS A 25 9.54 1.23 10.38
C LYS A 25 9.34 -0.28 10.49
N ASN A 26 8.71 -0.75 11.57
CA ASN A 26 8.45 -2.16 11.80
C ASN A 26 7.53 -2.76 10.71
N THR A 27 6.54 -1.99 10.26
CA THR A 27 5.63 -2.39 9.19
C THR A 27 6.36 -2.58 7.86
N ILE A 28 7.21 -1.63 7.47
CA ILE A 28 7.88 -1.66 6.15
C ILE A 28 9.12 -2.57 6.12
N ARG A 29 9.73 -2.86 7.27
CA ARG A 29 10.92 -3.72 7.35
C ARG A 29 10.62 -5.18 7.00
N THR A 30 9.40 -5.64 7.26
CA THR A 30 9.00 -7.02 7.03
C THR A 30 8.59 -7.23 5.57
N THR A 31 9.33 -8.06 4.85
CA THR A 31 8.98 -8.43 3.47
C THR A 31 7.75 -9.33 3.44
N LYS A 32 6.72 -8.94 2.69
CA LYS A 32 5.57 -9.81 2.41
C LYS A 32 5.98 -10.89 1.40
N ARG A 33 5.83 -12.16 1.78
CA ARG A 33 6.08 -13.32 0.92
C ARG A 33 4.73 -13.88 0.47
N THR A 34 4.60 -14.12 -0.83
CA THR A 34 3.44 -14.78 -1.43
C THR A 34 3.70 -16.29 -1.51
N THR A 35 2.64 -17.09 -1.67
CA THR A 35 2.69 -18.55 -1.47
C THR A 35 3.22 -19.32 -2.68
N GLU A 36 3.20 -18.70 -3.86
CA GLU A 36 3.65 -19.31 -5.11
C GLU A 36 5.17 -19.50 -5.13
N THR A 37 5.60 -20.56 -5.77
CA THR A 37 6.99 -20.77 -6.15
C THR A 37 7.39 -19.82 -7.28
N VAL A 38 8.69 -19.59 -7.43
CA VAL A 38 9.24 -18.79 -8.55
C VAL A 38 8.85 -19.37 -9.91
N LEU A 39 8.74 -20.70 -10.02
CA LEU A 39 8.34 -21.36 -11.27
C LEU A 39 6.87 -21.13 -11.61
N GLU A 40 5.98 -21.23 -10.61
CA GLU A 40 4.55 -20.91 -10.79
C GLU A 40 4.38 -19.44 -11.18
N TYR A 41 5.06 -18.52 -10.49
CA TYR A 41 5.04 -17.09 -10.81
C TYR A 41 5.50 -16.81 -12.25
N ARG A 42 6.57 -17.48 -12.72
CA ARG A 42 7.10 -17.29 -14.08
C ARG A 42 6.15 -17.78 -15.18
N LYS A 43 5.27 -18.74 -14.87
CA LYS A 43 4.25 -19.24 -15.80
C LYS A 43 3.02 -18.33 -15.88
N MET A 44 2.82 -17.46 -14.90
CA MET A 44 1.71 -16.51 -14.88
C MET A 44 1.87 -15.44 -15.96
N ASN A 45 0.75 -15.00 -16.52
CA ASN A 45 0.74 -13.81 -17.36
C ASN A 45 0.94 -12.53 -16.52
N LYS A 46 1.24 -11.40 -17.18
CA LYS A 46 1.53 -10.13 -16.51
C LYS A 46 0.40 -9.65 -15.58
N ALA A 47 -0.86 -9.89 -15.95
CA ALA A 47 -2.01 -9.49 -15.14
C ALA A 47 -2.09 -10.31 -13.84
N GLN A 48 -1.89 -11.63 -13.93
CA GLN A 48 -1.84 -12.51 -12.76
C GLN A 48 -0.66 -12.17 -11.83
N GLN A 49 0.51 -11.91 -12.43
CA GLN A 49 1.70 -11.46 -11.70
C GLN A 49 1.48 -10.13 -10.96
N ASP A 50 0.70 -9.22 -11.55
CA ASP A 50 0.33 -7.95 -10.94
C ASP A 50 -0.65 -8.13 -9.79
N THR A 51 -1.67 -8.98 -9.99
CA THR A 51 -2.69 -9.27 -8.98
C THR A 51 -2.08 -9.95 -7.75
N ILE A 52 -1.22 -10.96 -7.93
CA ILE A 52 -0.63 -11.68 -6.79
C ILE A 52 0.33 -10.81 -5.96
N LYS A 53 0.97 -9.84 -6.62
CA LYS A 53 1.83 -8.83 -5.94
C LYS A 53 1.05 -7.65 -5.39
N ASP A 54 -0.26 -7.57 -5.62
CA ASP A 54 -1.10 -6.54 -5.04
C ASP A 54 -1.46 -6.89 -3.59
N VAL A 55 -0.48 -6.69 -2.71
CA VAL A 55 -0.58 -7.00 -1.27
C VAL A 55 -0.99 -5.78 -0.44
N GLY A 56 -1.57 -4.77 -1.08
CA GLY A 56 -1.88 -3.48 -0.48
C GLY A 56 -0.66 -2.58 -0.27
N GLY A 57 -0.87 -1.45 0.40
CA GLY A 57 0.20 -0.47 0.62
C GLY A 57 -0.26 0.73 1.43
N PHE A 58 0.58 1.77 1.40
CA PHE A 58 0.31 3.04 2.06
C PHE A 58 0.66 4.24 1.18
N VAL A 59 0.04 5.38 1.49
CA VAL A 59 0.42 6.71 1.00
C VAL A 59 0.89 7.54 2.19
N GLY A 60 2.00 8.27 2.03
CA GLY A 60 2.45 9.22 3.04
C GLY A 60 1.52 10.44 3.11
N GLY A 61 1.07 10.80 4.31
CA GLY A 61 0.05 11.82 4.52
C GLY A 61 -1.38 11.25 4.56
N ALA A 62 -2.35 12.13 4.85
CA ALA A 62 -3.76 11.77 4.79
C ALA A 62 -4.32 12.04 3.38
N LEU A 63 -5.31 11.27 2.96
CA LEU A 63 -6.01 11.48 1.70
C LEU A 63 -7.34 12.18 1.94
N ARG A 64 -7.57 13.31 1.26
CA ARG A 64 -8.89 13.95 1.21
C ARG A 64 -9.91 12.94 0.70
N GLU A 65 -11.04 12.81 1.38
CA GLU A 65 -12.10 11.81 1.07
C GLU A 65 -11.60 10.34 1.00
N GLY A 66 -10.39 10.04 1.51
CA GLY A 66 -9.76 8.73 1.35
C GLY A 66 -9.43 8.36 -0.10
N LYS A 67 -9.34 9.31 -1.03
CA LYS A 67 -9.10 9.02 -2.46
C LYS A 67 -7.64 9.24 -2.84
N ARG A 68 -7.00 8.21 -3.39
CA ARG A 68 -5.64 8.31 -3.97
C ARG A 68 -5.71 8.94 -5.37
N ARG A 69 -5.67 10.27 -5.42
CA ARG A 69 -5.69 11.09 -6.65
C ARG A 69 -4.66 12.22 -6.56
N ASN A 70 -4.22 12.73 -7.71
CA ASN A 70 -3.38 13.91 -7.74
C ASN A 70 -4.08 15.09 -7.04
N GLY A 71 -3.36 15.83 -6.19
CA GLY A 71 -3.91 16.93 -5.37
C GLY A 71 -4.78 16.52 -4.17
N TYR A 72 -4.91 15.22 -3.87
CA TYR A 72 -5.70 14.74 -2.72
C TYR A 72 -4.84 14.35 -1.50
N VAL A 73 -3.51 14.39 -1.63
CA VAL A 73 -2.59 14.18 -0.50
C VAL A 73 -2.54 15.45 0.33
N LEU A 74 -2.97 15.35 1.58
CA LEU A 74 -2.88 16.40 2.58
C LEU A 74 -1.53 16.27 3.27
N TRP A 75 -0.68 17.28 3.08
CA TRP A 75 0.65 17.35 3.71
C TRP A 75 0.55 17.61 5.21
N TRP A 76 1.57 17.14 5.93
CA TRP A 76 1.82 17.54 7.31
C TRP A 76 2.43 18.94 7.27
N ASN A 77 1.81 19.93 7.93
CA ASN A 77 2.49 21.20 8.20
C ASN A 77 3.72 20.85 9.06
N ILE A 78 4.91 21.03 8.50
CA ILE A 78 6.18 21.05 9.25
C ILE A 78 6.34 22.44 9.83
#